data_AF-A0A1C4KT20-F1
#
_entry.id   AF-A0A1C4KT20-F1
#
_cell.length_a   1.000
_cell.length_b   1.000
_cell.length_c   1.000
_cell.angle_alpha   90.00
_cell.angle_beta   90.00
_cell.angle_gamma   90.00
#
_symmetry.space_group_name_H-M   'P 1'
#
loop_
_entity.id
_entity.type
_entity.pdbx_description
1 polymer ?
#
loop_
_entity_poly.entity_id
_entity_poly.type
_entity_poly.pdbx_seq_one_letter_code
_entity_poly.pdbx_strand_id
1 'polypeptide(L)'
;MAAARELREALYRLVVDTVAARAPRRADVEAVNEAAAGPDLVPRLAEDGGGLSLRRPAGPGGGGAALATVARDAVTLLGGPLAGRVKECGNPGCSLLFLDDSQARRRRWCSMDRCGNLAKIAGYRTRARRP
;
A
#
# COMPACT_ATOMS: atom_id res chain seq x y z
N MET A 1 13.23 8.08 11.49
CA MET A 1 13.39 7.57 10.10
C MET A 1 13.63 6.06 10.03
N ALA A 2 14.38 5.44 10.94
CA ALA A 2 14.60 3.99 10.97
C ALA A 2 13.28 3.18 11.10
N ALA A 3 12.46 3.47 12.11
CA ALA A 3 11.17 2.80 12.32
C ALA A 3 10.23 2.84 11.11
N ALA A 4 10.21 3.95 10.36
CA ALA A 4 9.41 4.06 9.15
C ALA A 4 9.90 3.14 8.02
N ARG A 5 11.22 2.96 7.91
CA ARG A 5 11.82 2.03 6.94
C ARG A 5 11.55 0.59 7.36
N GLU A 6 11.72 0.25 8.64
CA GLU A 6 11.45 -1.07 9.19
C GLU A 6 10.00 -1.49 8.95
N LEU A 7 9.04 -0.62 9.32
CA LEU A 7 7.62 -0.88 9.07
C LEU A 7 7.32 -1.08 7.59
N ARG A 8 7.86 -0.21 6.71
CA ARG A 8 7.67 -0.33 5.27
C ARG A 8 8.19 -1.67 4.73
N GLU A 9 9.36 -2.11 5.18
CA GLU A 9 9.96 -3.37 4.76
C GLU A 9 9.19 -4.59 5.27
N ALA A 10 8.71 -4.55 6.52
CA ALA A 10 7.86 -5.60 7.09
C ALA A 10 6.52 -5.71 6.33
N LEU A 11 5.86 -4.58 6.09
CA LEU A 11 4.62 -4.52 5.31
C LEU A 11 4.81 -5.05 3.89
N TYR A 12 5.89 -4.66 3.22
CA TYR A 12 6.18 -5.13 1.88
C TYR A 12 6.31 -6.66 1.85
N ARG A 13 7.10 -7.24 2.75
CA ARG A 13 7.27 -8.70 2.85
C ARG A 13 5.96 -9.42 3.15
N LEU A 14 5.17 -8.94 4.11
CA LEU A 14 3.86 -9.53 4.44
C LEU A 14 2.92 -9.55 3.24
N VAL A 15 2.83 -8.44 2.51
CA VAL A 15 1.97 -8.37 1.33
C VAL A 15 2.46 -9.32 0.26
N VAL A 16 3.76 -9.33 -0.04
CA VAL A 16 4.36 -10.20 -1.06
C VAL A 16 4.16 -11.68 -0.72
N ASP A 17 4.33 -12.08 0.54
CA ASP A 17 4.06 -13.45 0.98
C ASP A 17 2.56 -13.78 0.90
N THR A 18 1.67 -12.84 1.26
CA THR A 18 0.22 -13.00 1.16
C THR A 18 -0.23 -13.19 -0.30
N VAL A 19 0.26 -12.35 -1.22
CA VAL A 19 -0.05 -12.41 -2.65
C VAL A 19 0.42 -13.73 -3.27
N ALA A 20 1.56 -14.24 -2.82
CA ALA A 20 2.10 -15.50 -3.27
C ALA A 20 1.58 -16.74 -2.52
N ALA A 21 0.58 -16.57 -1.64
CA ALA A 21 0.02 -17.62 -0.78
C ALA A 21 1.09 -18.38 0.04
N ARG A 22 2.14 -17.67 0.46
CA ARG A 22 3.18 -18.19 1.36
C ARG A 22 2.86 -17.82 2.80
N ALA A 23 3.32 -18.66 3.73
CA ALA A 23 3.23 -18.34 5.15
C ALA A 23 4.07 -17.08 5.46
N PRO A 24 3.48 -16.04 6.07
CA PRO A 24 4.21 -14.82 6.42
C PRO A 24 5.21 -15.12 7.54
N ARG A 25 6.32 -14.36 7.55
CA ARG A 25 7.31 -14.48 8.62
C ARG A 25 6.75 -13.93 9.92
N ARG A 26 6.90 -14.69 11.00
CA ARG A 26 6.44 -14.30 12.34
C ARG A 26 6.99 -12.92 12.77
N ALA A 27 8.27 -12.65 12.52
CA ALA A 27 8.89 -11.37 12.86
C ALA A 27 8.26 -10.17 12.14
N ASP A 28 7.84 -10.33 10.87
CA ASP A 28 7.19 -9.24 10.13
C ASP A 28 5.76 -8.99 10.65
N VAL A 29 5.04 -10.07 11.03
CA VAL A 29 3.72 -9.96 11.69
C VAL A 29 3.84 -9.25 13.04
N GLU A 30 4.82 -9.64 13.86
CA GLU A 30 5.07 -9.03 15.16
C GLU A 30 5.44 -7.55 15.04
N ALA A 31 6.32 -7.19 14.11
CA ALA A 31 6.72 -5.79 13.88
C ALA A 31 5.53 -4.91 13.46
N VAL A 32 4.63 -5.42 12.62
CA VAL A 32 3.42 -4.68 12.21
C VAL A 32 2.44 -4.55 13.37
N ASN A 33 2.24 -5.61 14.14
CA ASN A 33 1.35 -5.57 15.32
C ASN A 33 1.87 -4.63 16.41
N GLU A 34 3.19 -4.62 16.64
CA GLU A 34 3.83 -3.70 17.59
C GLU A 34 3.65 -2.24 17.16
N ALA A 35 3.88 -1.94 15.88
CA ALA A 35 3.61 -0.60 15.34
C ALA A 35 2.13 -0.22 15.48
N ALA A 36 1.21 -1.15 15.20
CA ALA A 36 -0.23 -0.94 15.31
C ALA A 36 -0.72 -0.72 16.76
N ALA A 37 0.02 -1.20 17.76
CA ALA A 37 -0.30 -1.02 19.17
C ALA A 37 -0.11 0.45 19.64
N GLY A 38 0.66 1.26 18.92
CA GLY A 38 0.84 2.69 19.21
C GLY A 38 -0.45 3.50 19.04
N PRO A 39 -0.51 4.75 19.54
CA PRO A 39 -1.69 5.60 19.43
C PRO A 39 -1.97 6.00 17.98
N ASP A 40 -3.25 6.05 17.60
CA ASP A 40 -3.66 6.51 16.27
C ASP A 40 -3.48 8.01 16.08
N LEU A 41 -3.49 8.44 14.82
CA LEU A 41 -3.79 9.84 14.52
C LEU A 41 -5.21 10.17 14.95
N VAL A 42 -5.34 11.20 15.79
CA VAL A 42 -6.64 11.64 16.30
C VAL A 42 -7.39 12.40 15.21
N PRO A 43 -8.59 11.95 14.80
CA PRO A 43 -9.41 12.66 13.83
C PRO A 43 -9.88 14.00 14.40
N ARG A 44 -9.87 15.04 13.56
CA ARG A 44 -10.39 16.37 13.85
C ARG A 44 -11.26 16.86 12.69
N LEU A 45 -12.31 17.60 13.02
CA LEU A 45 -13.04 18.39 12.04
C LEU A 45 -12.26 19.68 11.78
N ALA A 46 -12.16 20.07 10.51
CA ALA A 46 -11.61 21.36 10.08
C ALA A 46 -12.62 22.07 9.19
N GLU A 47 -12.63 23.39 9.24
CA GLU A 47 -13.39 24.23 8.32
C GLU A 47 -12.51 24.55 7.11
N ASP A 48 -12.91 24.07 5.92
CA ASP A 48 -12.19 24.29 4.67
C ASP A 48 -13.18 24.86 3.63
N GLY A 49 -12.94 26.08 3.15
CA GLY A 49 -13.67 26.67 2.02
C GLY A 49 -15.19 26.78 2.19
N GLY A 50 -15.70 26.92 3.42
CA GLY A 50 -17.13 27.00 3.72
C GLY A 50 -17.81 25.65 4.01
N GLY A 51 -17.04 24.56 4.16
CA GLY A 51 -17.54 23.25 4.59
C GLY A 51 -16.68 22.61 5.68
N LEU A 52 -17.15 21.47 6.21
CA LEU A 52 -16.41 20.66 7.17
C LEU A 52 -15.62 19.55 6.45
N SER A 53 -14.35 19.37 6.83
CA SER A 53 -13.49 18.30 6.35
C SER A 53 -12.91 17.49 7.51
N LEU A 54 -12.60 16.21 7.24
CA LEU A 54 -11.89 15.37 8.19
C LEU A 54 -10.38 15.55 8.03
N ARG A 55 -9.69 15.86 9.11
CA ARG A 55 -8.23 15.96 9.17
C ARG A 55 -7.69 15.04 10.25
N ARG A 56 -6.47 14.53 10.03
CA ARG A 56 -5.74 13.69 11.00
C ARG A 56 -4.34 14.27 11.17
N PRO A 57 -4.20 15.43 11.85
CA PRO A 57 -2.92 16.11 11.95
C PRO A 57 -1.95 15.26 12.77
N ALA A 58 -0.69 15.21 12.34
CA ALA A 58 0.38 14.65 13.15
C ALA A 58 0.49 15.48 14.45
N GLY A 59 0.39 14.81 15.60
CA GLY A 59 0.58 15.45 16.89
C GLY A 59 2.06 15.83 17.12
N PRO A 60 2.34 16.60 18.19
CA PRO A 60 3.71 17.04 18.50
C PRO A 60 4.69 15.89 18.86
N GLY A 61 4.22 14.65 18.97
CA GLY A 61 5.03 13.46 19.27
C GLY A 61 5.77 12.82 18.08
N GLY A 62 5.92 13.54 16.96
CA GLY A 62 6.59 13.03 15.76
C GLY A 62 5.75 12.05 14.94
N GLY A 63 6.41 11.30 14.05
CA GLY A 63 5.75 10.41 13.08
C GLY A 63 5.19 9.10 13.64
N GLY A 64 5.33 8.81 14.94
CA GLY A 64 4.93 7.53 15.54
C GLY A 64 3.45 7.21 15.37
N ALA A 65 2.58 8.18 15.64
CA ALA A 65 1.13 8.00 15.47
C ALA A 65 0.75 7.73 14.01
N ALA A 66 1.43 8.37 13.06
CA ALA A 66 1.21 8.11 11.64
C ALA A 66 1.64 6.69 11.24
N LEU A 67 2.74 6.18 11.80
CA LEU A 67 3.16 4.79 11.59
C LEU A 67 2.15 3.81 12.18
N ALA A 68 1.62 4.09 13.38
CA ALA A 68 0.58 3.27 14.00
C ALA A 68 -0.71 3.25 13.18
N THR A 69 -1.17 4.39 12.67
CA THR A 69 -2.32 4.47 11.75
C THR A 69 -2.10 3.59 10.52
N VAL A 70 -0.95 3.73 9.85
CA VAL A 70 -0.64 2.93 8.65
C VAL A 70 -0.56 1.43 8.97
N ALA A 71 0.02 1.06 10.12
CA ALA A 71 0.09 -0.32 10.56
C ALA A 71 -1.30 -0.92 10.82
N ARG A 72 -2.21 -0.16 11.46
CA ARG A 72 -3.61 -0.57 11.68
C ARG A 72 -4.40 -0.72 10.39
N ASP A 73 -4.23 0.21 9.46
CA ASP A 73 -4.84 0.12 8.13
C ASP A 73 -4.36 -1.15 7.41
N ALA A 74 -3.07 -1.49 7.52
CA ALA A 74 -2.52 -2.71 6.96
C ALA A 74 -3.05 -3.98 7.62
N VAL A 75 -3.15 -4.02 8.96
CA VAL A 75 -3.75 -5.15 9.70
C VAL A 75 -5.20 -5.37 9.24
N THR A 76 -5.97 -4.29 9.14
CA THR A 76 -7.37 -4.35 8.68
C THR A 76 -7.46 -4.83 7.23
N LEU A 77 -6.58 -4.34 6.36
CA LEU A 77 -6.53 -4.72 4.96
C LEU A 77 -6.17 -6.20 4.76
N LEU A 78 -5.10 -6.66 5.43
CA LEU A 78 -4.55 -8.01 5.26
C LEU A 78 -5.32 -9.07 6.04
N GLY A 79 -5.96 -8.72 7.16
CA GLY A 79 -6.86 -9.61 7.89
C GLY A 79 -8.30 -9.59 7.37
N GLY A 80 -8.62 -8.65 6.48
CA GLY A 80 -9.98 -8.41 6.02
C GLY A 80 -10.33 -9.06 4.67
N PRO A 81 -11.57 -8.86 4.19
CA PRO A 81 -12.05 -9.42 2.93
C PRO A 81 -11.33 -8.87 1.69
N LEU A 82 -10.56 -7.80 1.85
CA LEU A 82 -9.81 -7.14 0.77
C LEU A 82 -8.39 -7.72 0.59
N ALA A 83 -7.93 -8.61 1.47
CA ALA A 83 -6.57 -9.15 1.44
C ALA A 83 -6.21 -9.76 0.07
N GLY A 84 -7.10 -10.58 -0.49
CA GLY A 84 -6.94 -11.20 -1.81
C GLY A 84 -7.03 -10.23 -3.01
N ARG A 85 -7.22 -8.93 -2.76
CA ARG A 85 -7.25 -7.89 -3.80
C ARG A 85 -5.95 -7.10 -3.87
N VAL A 86 -5.05 -7.26 -2.90
CA VAL A 86 -3.73 -6.62 -2.96
C VAL A 86 -2.89 -7.36 -4.00
N LYS A 87 -2.15 -6.62 -4.83
CA LYS A 87 -1.34 -7.16 -5.92
C LYS A 87 -0.02 -6.42 -6.06
N GLU A 88 0.99 -7.13 -6.54
CA GLU A 88 2.23 -6.54 -7.04
C GLU A 88 2.03 -6.00 -8.46
N CYS A 89 2.71 -4.89 -8.77
CA CYS A 89 2.76 -4.37 -10.13
C CYS A 89 3.39 -5.39 -11.08
N GLY A 90 2.73 -5.70 -12.20
CA GLY A 90 3.26 -6.66 -13.17
C GLY A 90 4.46 -6.16 -14.00
N ASN A 91 4.98 -4.96 -13.71
CA ASN A 91 6.16 -4.42 -14.41
C ASN A 91 7.42 -4.87 -13.65
N PRO A 92 8.35 -5.64 -14.27
CA PRO A 92 9.52 -6.18 -13.58
C PRO A 92 10.40 -5.13 -12.88
N GLY A 93 10.40 -3.88 -13.36
CA GLY A 93 11.13 -2.77 -12.75
C GLY A 93 10.35 -1.99 -11.68
N CYS A 94 9.20 -2.49 -11.21
CA CYS A 94 8.32 -1.78 -10.28
C CYS A 94 7.91 -2.66 -9.10
N SER A 95 8.30 -2.26 -7.89
CA SER A 95 7.96 -2.93 -6.62
C SER A 95 6.71 -2.37 -5.93
N LEU A 96 5.91 -1.58 -6.64
CA LEU A 96 4.70 -1.00 -6.03
C LEU A 96 3.63 -2.06 -5.82
N LEU A 97 3.05 -2.04 -4.63
CA LEU A 97 1.87 -2.78 -4.22
C LEU A 97 0.63 -1.91 -4.45
N PHE A 98 -0.48 -2.52 -4.86
CA PHE A 98 -1.74 -1.80 -5.04
C PHE A 98 -2.94 -2.66 -4.65
N LEU A 99 -4.02 -2.00 -4.22
CA LEU A 99 -5.33 -2.62 -4.08
C LEU A 99 -6.02 -2.63 -5.46
N ASP A 100 -6.40 -3.82 -5.94
CA ASP A 100 -7.21 -3.96 -7.14
C ASP A 100 -8.69 -3.68 -6.82
N ASP A 101 -8.99 -2.39 -6.78
CA ASP A 101 -10.33 -1.83 -6.60
C ASP A 101 -11.24 -1.97 -7.85
N SER A 102 -10.69 -2.44 -8.99
CA SER A 102 -11.45 -2.57 -10.23
C SER A 102 -12.56 -3.62 -10.14
N GLN A 103 -13.69 -3.33 -10.80
CA GLN A 103 -14.86 -4.23 -10.83
C GLN A 103 -14.48 -5.63 -11.33
N ALA A 104 -13.67 -5.71 -12.39
CA ALA A 104 -13.27 -6.98 -12.99
C ALA A 104 -12.14 -7.68 -12.22
N ARG A 105 -11.47 -7.02 -11.26
CA ARG A 105 -10.31 -7.55 -10.50
C ARG A 105 -9.18 -8.07 -11.40
N ARG A 106 -8.98 -7.42 -12.54
CA ARG A 106 -7.97 -7.76 -13.56
C ARG A 106 -6.90 -6.69 -13.74
N ARG A 107 -6.79 -5.73 -12.82
CA ARG A 107 -5.74 -4.71 -12.89
C ARG A 107 -4.38 -5.38 -12.71
N ARG A 108 -3.47 -5.11 -13.64
CA ARG A 108 -2.09 -5.64 -13.63
C ARG A 108 -1.05 -4.61 -13.21
N TRP A 109 -1.36 -3.31 -13.28
CA TRP A 109 -0.39 -2.24 -13.13
C TRP A 109 -0.76 -1.32 -11.95
N CYS A 110 0.25 -0.85 -11.22
CA CYS A 110 0.06 0.06 -10.08
C CYS A 110 -0.60 1.40 -10.46
N SER A 111 -0.47 1.86 -11.70
CA SER A 111 -1.16 3.02 -12.24
C SER A 111 -1.14 2.95 -13.76
N MET A 112 -2.20 3.47 -14.40
CA MET A 112 -2.28 3.54 -15.84
C MET A 112 -1.31 4.57 -16.42
N ASP A 113 -1.10 5.69 -15.72
CA ASP A 113 -0.24 6.80 -16.18
C ASP A 113 1.25 6.47 -16.07
N ARG A 114 1.61 5.52 -15.21
CA ARG A 114 2.98 5.04 -15.03
C ARG A 114 3.20 3.70 -15.74
N CYS A 115 2.99 2.59 -15.04
CA CYS A 115 3.36 1.27 -15.54
C CYS A 115 2.46 0.79 -16.69
N GLY A 116 1.18 1.17 -16.70
CA GLY A 116 0.29 0.86 -17.82
C GLY A 116 0.73 1.53 -19.13
N ASN A 117 1.15 2.80 -19.08
CA ASN A 117 1.65 3.52 -20.23
C ASN A 117 3.00 2.95 -20.73
N LEU A 118 3.93 2.64 -19.82
CA LEU A 118 5.20 1.99 -20.19
C LEU A 118 4.97 0.67 -20.92
N ALA A 119 4.04 -0.17 -20.43
CA ALA A 119 3.70 -1.43 -21.09
C ALA A 119 3.09 -1.22 -22.49
N LYS A 120 2.23 -0.20 -22.67
CA LYS A 120 1.67 0.17 -23.98
C LYS A 120 2.76 0.57 -24.98
N ILE A 121 3.70 1.42 -24.56
CA ILE A 121 4.82 1.89 -25.40
C ILE A 121 5.70 0.72 -25.82
N ALA A 122 6.08 -0.16 -24.88
CA ALA A 122 6.86 -1.36 -25.17
C ALA A 122 6.14 -2.25 -26.20
N GLY A 123 4.84 -2.50 -26.01
CA GLY A 123 4.04 -3.28 -26.96
C GLY A 123 3.93 -2.65 -28.35
N TYR A 124 3.82 -1.33 -28.45
CA TYR A 124 3.84 -0.61 -29.73
C TYR A 124 5.17 -0.82 -30.46
N ARG A 125 6.30 -0.65 -29.75
CA ARG A 125 7.65 -0.85 -30.32
C ARG A 125 7.86 -2.27 -30.82
N THR A 126 7.40 -3.29 -30.09
CA THR A 126 7.50 -4.69 -30.52
C THR A 126 6.66 -4.96 -31.77
N ARG A 127 5.44 -4.42 -31.85
CA ARG A 127 4.57 -4.56 -33.04
C ARG A 127 5.11 -3.83 -34.26
N ALA A 128 5.63 -2.61 -34.07
CA ALA A 128 6.24 -1.82 -35.15
C ALA A 128 7.54 -2.42 -35.71
N ARG A 129 8.16 -3.35 -34.97
CA ARG A 129 9.36 -4.10 -35.39
C ARG A 129 9.05 -5.46 -36.02
N ARG A 130 7.77 -5.87 -36.06
CA ARG A 130 7.37 -7.12 -36.70
C ARG A 130 7.09 -6.80 -38.18
N PRO A 131 7.84 -7.38 -39.14
CA PRO A 131 7.62 -7.14 -40.56
C PRO A 131 6.22 -7.57 -41.02
#